data_AF-A0A507E232-F1
#
_entry.id   AF-A0A507E232-F1
#
_cell.length_a   1.000
_cell.length_b   1.000
_cell.length_c   1.000
_cell.angle_alpha   90.00
_cell.angle_beta   90.00
_cell.angle_gamma   90.00
#
_symmetry.space_group_name_H-M   'P 1'
#
loop_
_entity.id
_entity.type
_entity.pdbx_description
1 polymer ?
#
loop_
_entity_poly.entity_id
_entity_poly.type
_entity_poly.pdbx_seq_one_letter_code
_entity_poly.pdbx_strand_id
1 'polypeptide(L)'
;MTKGDIQEIVLVGGSTRIPKIRKLIEILFDGKRVMKGLSPVEAIAYGAAVVGGIIRGPDYDDYSGFPPRLHRFTIGVEHPDGFITKIGSRNRPIHSSASNVISTTADNQSTVSIKIYEGEEPLPKDNTLRAQFDLTGIPPAPRGVPEIKVTVFMDDDGNVMTVTAVERRSGKWEWIAIQDDTGSIPDEELHRLKIEYTRYEAEDMALTTAHNRYQTYPRQDSSAGRLPRPAQQQSVRPRR
;
A
#
# COMPACT_ATOMS: atom_id res chain seq x y z
N MET A 1 9.74 10.83 14.70
CA MET A 1 11.12 10.68 14.21
C MET A 1 11.91 11.90 14.69
N THR A 2 12.97 11.68 15.46
CA THR A 2 13.87 12.72 15.95
C THR A 2 15.10 12.81 15.05
N LYS A 3 15.88 13.89 15.18
CA LYS A 3 17.13 14.05 14.41
C LYS A 3 18.14 12.92 14.67
N GLY A 4 18.13 12.36 15.89
CA GLY A 4 18.98 11.24 16.27
C GLY A 4 18.62 9.92 15.59
N ASP A 5 17.40 9.79 15.06
CA ASP A 5 16.94 8.59 14.36
C ASP A 5 17.51 8.47 12.94
N ILE A 6 18.18 9.51 12.43
CA ILE A 6 18.81 9.50 11.11
C ILE A 6 20.12 8.73 11.19
N GLN A 7 20.39 7.79 10.28
CA GLN A 7 21.61 6.96 10.24
C GLN A 7 22.69 7.53 9.32
N GLU A 8 22.33 8.09 8.16
CA GLU A 8 23.27 8.72 7.23
C GLU A 8 22.65 9.93 6.54
N ILE A 9 23.49 10.83 6.01
CA ILE A 9 23.06 12.00 5.24
C ILE A 9 23.75 11.97 3.89
N VAL A 10 22.97 11.76 2.83
CA VAL A 10 23.45 11.74 1.45
C VAL A 10 23.00 13.01 0.73
N LEU A 11 23.93 13.71 0.09
CA LEU A 11 23.63 14.94 -0.66
C LEU A 11 23.56 14.65 -2.16
N VAL A 12 22.42 15.00 -2.76
CA VAL A 12 22.13 14.80 -4.19
C VAL A 12 21.77 16.14 -4.83
N GLY A 13 22.21 16.36 -6.08
CA GLY A 13 22.02 17.58 -6.85
C GLY A 13 23.24 18.51 -6.83
N GLY A 14 23.51 19.17 -7.97
CA GLY A 14 24.70 20.02 -8.16
C GLY A 14 24.81 21.17 -7.14
N SER A 15 23.68 21.76 -6.76
CA SER A 15 23.62 22.85 -5.77
C SER A 15 24.16 22.46 -4.39
N THR A 16 24.13 21.18 -4.03
CA THR A 16 24.67 20.68 -2.75
C THR A 16 26.21 20.73 -2.67
N ARG A 17 26.89 21.12 -3.76
CA ARG A 17 28.33 21.41 -3.77
C ARG A 17 28.67 22.69 -3.02
N ILE A 18 27.71 23.59 -2.83
CA ILE A 18 27.93 24.86 -2.13
C ILE A 18 28.36 24.58 -0.68
N PRO A 19 29.55 25.02 -0.23
CA PRO A 19 30.07 24.71 1.11
C PRO A 19 29.14 25.18 2.25
N LYS A 20 28.44 26.31 2.03
CA LYS A 20 27.50 26.85 3.01
C LYS A 20 26.30 25.94 3.23
N ILE A 21 25.76 25.32 2.16
CA ILE A 21 24.64 24.37 2.26
C ILE A 21 25.07 23.15 3.07
N ARG A 22 26.25 22.59 2.79
CA ARG A 22 26.80 21.45 3.53
C ARG A 22 26.93 21.75 5.02
N LYS A 23 27.53 22.89 5.35
CA LYS A 23 27.70 23.33 6.74
C LYS A 23 26.37 23.55 7.45
N LEU A 24 25.36 24.11 6.77
CA LEU A 24 24.03 24.30 7.34
C LEU A 24 23.34 22.96 7.63
N ILE A 25 23.46 21.98 6.75
CA ILE A 25 22.92 20.63 6.96
C ILE A 25 23.63 19.93 8.14
N GLU A 26 24.95 20.00 8.22
CA GLU A 26 25.69 19.44 9.36
C GLU A 26 25.27 20.08 10.69
N ILE A 27 25.07 21.42 10.72
CA ILE A 27 24.55 22.12 11.90
C ILE A 27 23.11 21.69 12.22
N LEU A 28 22.27 21.51 11.20
CA LEU A 28 20.87 21.12 11.37
C LEU A 28 20.74 19.74 12.03
N PHE A 29 21.64 18.81 11.70
CA PHE A 29 21.69 17.46 12.25
C PHE A 29 22.76 17.31 13.34
N ASP A 30 22.90 18.33 14.19
CA ASP A 30 23.67 18.30 15.44
C ASP A 30 25.16 17.90 15.24
N GLY A 31 25.75 18.37 14.15
CA GLY A 31 27.16 18.13 13.79
C GLY A 31 27.39 16.85 13.00
N LYS A 32 26.33 16.12 12.63
CA LYS A 32 26.44 14.89 11.87
C LYS A 32 27.01 15.15 10.47
N ARG A 33 28.10 14.44 10.15
CA ARG A 33 28.79 14.60 8.86
C ARG A 33 27.98 14.05 7.71
N VAL A 34 27.99 14.77 6.60
CA VAL A 34 27.45 14.29 5.33
C VAL A 34 28.37 13.22 4.74
N MET A 35 27.77 12.22 4.08
CA MET A 35 28.50 11.14 3.44
C MET A 35 29.41 11.70 2.34
N LYS A 36 30.63 11.17 2.29
CA LYS A 36 31.63 11.48 1.25
C LYS A 36 31.83 10.25 0.39
N GLY A 37 32.19 10.45 -0.88
CA GLY A 37 32.47 9.35 -1.81
C GLY A 37 31.39 9.10 -2.87
N LEU A 38 30.21 9.71 -2.71
CA LEU A 38 29.18 9.73 -3.74
C LEU A 38 29.15 11.09 -4.45
N SER A 39 29.19 11.09 -5.78
CA SER A 39 29.05 12.28 -6.60
C SER A 39 27.60 12.78 -6.57
N PRO A 40 27.31 14.02 -6.11
CA PRO A 40 25.94 14.51 -6.00
C PRO A 40 25.19 14.61 -7.34
N VAL A 41 25.92 14.68 -8.45
CA VAL A 41 25.34 14.83 -9.80
C VAL A 41 25.12 13.50 -10.49
N GLU A 42 25.88 12.46 -10.14
CA GLU A 42 25.79 11.13 -10.74
C GLU A 42 25.03 10.13 -9.88
N ALA A 43 24.83 10.42 -8.59
CA ALA A 43 24.15 9.55 -7.63
C ALA A 43 22.82 8.99 -8.16
N ILE A 44 22.00 9.85 -8.79
CA ILE A 44 20.69 9.46 -9.35
C ILE A 44 20.87 8.48 -10.51
N ALA A 45 21.74 8.82 -11.47
CA ALA A 45 21.98 7.98 -12.65
C ALA A 45 22.58 6.63 -12.27
N TYR A 46 23.51 6.62 -11.31
CA TYR A 46 24.11 5.39 -10.79
C TYR A 46 23.07 4.50 -10.11
N GLY A 47 22.25 5.07 -9.22
CA GLY A 47 21.16 4.32 -8.56
C GLY A 47 20.14 3.77 -9.56
N ALA A 48 19.77 4.56 -10.58
CA ALA A 48 18.87 4.13 -11.64
C ALA A 48 19.47 2.98 -12.48
N ALA A 49 20.77 3.01 -12.77
CA ALA A 49 21.45 1.94 -13.49
C ALA A 49 21.49 0.62 -12.68
N VAL A 50 21.75 0.71 -11.36
CA VAL A 50 21.69 -0.45 -10.46
C VAL A 50 20.27 -1.04 -10.45
N VAL A 51 19.26 -0.19 -10.27
CA VAL A 51 17.84 -0.58 -10.33
C VAL A 51 17.49 -1.25 -11.67
N GLY A 52 17.89 -0.67 -12.80
CA GLY A 52 17.65 -1.25 -14.12
C GLY A 52 18.37 -2.59 -14.32
N GLY A 53 19.57 -2.75 -13.74
CA GLY A 53 20.30 -4.01 -13.72
C GLY A 53 19.59 -5.11 -12.92
N ILE A 54 19.05 -4.77 -11.74
CA ILE A 54 18.25 -5.69 -10.91
C ILE A 54 16.99 -6.13 -11.66
N ILE A 55 16.26 -5.18 -12.27
CA ILE A 55 15.02 -5.48 -13.01
C ILE A 55 15.28 -6.40 -14.22
N ARG A 56 16.47 -6.35 -14.82
CA ARG A 56 16.81 -7.14 -16.02
C ARG A 56 17.56 -8.44 -15.72
N GLY A 57 18.07 -8.63 -14.50
CA GLY A 57 18.97 -9.73 -14.14
C GLY A 57 18.28 -11.11 -14.16
N PRO A 58 19.03 -12.21 -14.39
CA PRO A 58 18.50 -13.57 -14.36
C PRO A 58 18.05 -14.04 -12.96
N ASP A 59 18.50 -13.35 -11.90
CA ASP A 59 18.13 -13.59 -10.50
C ASP A 59 16.99 -12.64 -10.04
N TYR A 60 16.00 -12.43 -10.91
CA TYR A 60 14.85 -11.53 -10.67
C TYR A 60 14.00 -11.94 -9.45
N ASP A 61 14.20 -13.16 -8.93
CA ASP A 61 13.48 -13.68 -7.77
C ASP A 61 13.93 -13.06 -6.43
N ASP A 62 15.10 -12.41 -6.37
CA ASP A 62 15.55 -11.70 -5.16
C ASP A 62 15.05 -10.24 -5.16
N TYR A 63 13.72 -10.08 -5.11
CA TYR A 63 13.03 -8.79 -4.94
C TYR A 63 13.32 -8.10 -3.59
N SER A 64 14.11 -8.73 -2.70
CA SER A 64 14.31 -8.28 -1.32
C SER A 64 15.09 -6.97 -1.19
N GLY A 65 15.81 -6.56 -2.24
CA GLY A 65 16.65 -5.35 -2.27
C GLY A 65 15.97 -4.09 -2.85
N PHE A 66 14.77 -4.20 -3.43
CA PHE A 66 14.12 -3.04 -4.05
C PHE A 66 13.37 -2.20 -2.99
N PRO A 67 13.63 -0.89 -2.86
CA PRO A 67 12.86 -0.07 -1.96
C PRO A 67 11.39 -0.09 -2.43
N PRO A 68 10.43 -0.40 -1.53
CA PRO A 68 9.02 -0.41 -1.92
C PRO A 68 8.69 0.97 -2.47
N ARG A 69 8.10 1.03 -3.67
CA ARG A 69 7.54 2.28 -4.17
C ARG A 69 6.44 2.69 -3.19
N LEU A 70 6.42 3.98 -2.83
CA LEU A 70 5.51 4.48 -1.81
C LEU A 70 4.52 5.49 -2.39
N HIS A 71 3.29 5.51 -1.86
CA HIS A 71 2.32 6.55 -2.17
C HIS A 71 2.85 7.93 -1.77
N ARG A 72 2.81 8.88 -2.71
CA ARG A 72 3.26 10.27 -2.49
C ARG A 72 2.28 11.06 -1.61
N PHE A 73 0.99 10.76 -1.74
CA PHE A 73 -0.10 11.49 -1.12
C PHE A 73 -1.04 10.58 -0.36
N THR A 74 -1.74 11.16 0.60
CA THR A 74 -2.87 10.50 1.25
C THR A 74 -4.10 10.64 0.38
N ILE A 75 -4.82 9.54 0.22
CA ILE A 75 -6.06 9.46 -0.54
C ILE A 75 -7.21 9.31 0.45
N GLY A 76 -8.24 10.12 0.28
CA GLY A 76 -9.43 10.12 1.11
C GLY A 76 -10.71 10.11 0.29
N VAL A 77 -11.79 9.70 0.93
CA VAL A 77 -13.15 9.81 0.41
C VAL A 77 -13.89 10.88 1.21
N GLU A 78 -14.67 11.72 0.53
CA GLU A 78 -15.58 12.62 1.21
C GLU A 78 -16.66 11.79 1.91
N HIS A 79 -16.68 11.89 3.22
CA HIS A 79 -17.72 11.32 4.04
C HIS A 79 -18.91 12.29 4.06
N PRO A 80 -20.15 11.80 4.15
CA PRO A 80 -21.29 12.65 3.90
C PRO A 80 -21.59 13.71 4.98
N ASP A 81 -20.89 13.67 6.10
CA ASP A 81 -20.86 14.68 7.16
C ASP A 81 -19.97 15.89 6.83
N GLY A 82 -19.35 15.92 5.65
CA GLY A 82 -18.55 17.03 5.14
C GLY A 82 -17.07 16.96 5.53
N PHE A 83 -16.61 15.82 6.03
CA PHE A 83 -15.21 15.56 6.34
C PHE A 83 -14.62 14.52 5.38
N ILE A 84 -13.31 14.55 5.18
CA ILE A 84 -12.61 13.51 4.42
C ILE A 84 -12.16 12.41 5.36
N THR A 85 -12.57 11.18 5.04
CA THR A 85 -12.03 9.99 5.69
C THR A 85 -10.88 9.45 4.87
N LYS A 86 -9.70 9.35 5.49
CA LYS A 86 -8.49 8.81 4.87
C LYS A 86 -8.67 7.31 4.59
N ILE A 87 -8.42 6.89 3.35
CA ILE A 87 -8.43 5.49 2.93
C ILE A 87 -6.98 4.99 2.81
N GLY A 88 -6.17 5.66 1.99
CA GLY A 88 -4.76 5.35 1.81
C GLY A 88 -3.89 6.43 2.42
N SER A 89 -2.94 6.07 3.28
CA SER A 89 -1.99 7.04 3.84
C SER A 89 -0.77 7.18 2.93
N ARG A 90 -0.18 8.38 2.90
CA ARG A 90 1.14 8.60 2.29
C ARG A 90 2.17 7.63 2.84
N ASN A 91 3.21 7.37 2.06
CA ASN A 91 4.33 6.49 2.40
C ASN A 91 3.96 5.00 2.59
N ARG A 92 2.78 4.56 2.14
CA ARG A 92 2.41 3.13 2.12
C ARG A 92 2.88 2.48 0.80
N PRO A 93 3.24 1.18 0.77
CA PRO A 93 3.67 0.50 -0.46
C PRO A 93 2.59 0.51 -1.55
N ILE A 94 2.98 0.74 -2.80
CA ILE A 94 2.05 0.88 -3.92
C ILE A 94 1.22 -0.39 -4.20
N HIS A 95 1.75 -1.59 -3.91
CA HIS A 95 1.04 -2.86 -4.02
C HIS A 95 0.03 -3.14 -2.89
N SER A 96 -0.63 -2.09 -2.37
CA SER A 96 -1.52 -2.24 -1.24
C SER A 96 -2.92 -1.76 -1.56
N SER A 97 -3.90 -2.61 -1.25
CA SER A 97 -5.29 -2.20 -1.21
C SER A 97 -5.54 -1.48 0.12
N ALA A 98 -6.41 -0.48 0.08
CA ALA A 98 -6.96 0.12 1.28
C ALA A 98 -8.45 0.33 1.08
N SER A 99 -9.25 0.07 2.11
CA SER A 99 -10.70 0.21 2.00
C SER A 99 -11.30 0.86 3.23
N ASN A 100 -12.42 1.53 3.01
CA ASN A 100 -13.21 2.14 4.07
C ASN A 100 -14.70 1.96 3.74
N VAL A 101 -15.54 1.98 4.77
CA VAL A 101 -16.98 1.81 4.61
C VAL A 101 -17.66 3.14 4.88
N ILE A 102 -18.49 3.57 3.94
CA ILE A 102 -19.34 4.75 4.05
C ILE A 102 -20.82 4.34 3.98
N SER A 103 -21.72 5.25 4.34
CA SER A 103 -23.16 4.98 4.34
C SER A 103 -23.97 6.13 3.74
N THR A 104 -25.28 5.96 3.60
CA THR A 104 -26.22 6.97 3.08
C THR A 104 -26.55 8.04 4.12
N THR A 105 -26.85 9.25 3.66
CA THR A 105 -27.26 10.39 4.50
C THR A 105 -28.75 10.57 4.64
N ALA A 106 -29.50 10.11 3.64
CA ALA A 106 -30.94 10.23 3.59
C ALA A 106 -31.63 8.87 3.60
N ASP A 107 -32.83 8.84 4.16
CA ASP A 107 -33.68 7.66 4.11
C ASP A 107 -34.07 7.37 2.67
N ASN A 108 -34.03 6.09 2.28
CA ASN A 108 -34.36 5.61 0.94
C ASN A 108 -33.53 6.23 -0.19
N GLN A 109 -32.31 6.67 0.11
CA GLN A 109 -31.36 7.19 -0.87
C GLN A 109 -30.95 6.09 -1.86
N SER A 110 -31.29 6.27 -3.14
CA SER A 110 -31.00 5.31 -4.22
C SER A 110 -29.64 5.50 -4.88
N THR A 111 -29.02 6.67 -4.72
CA THR A 111 -27.74 7.03 -5.35
C THR A 111 -26.81 7.70 -4.33
N VAL A 112 -25.55 7.28 -4.27
CA VAL A 112 -24.49 7.89 -3.45
C VAL A 112 -23.38 8.40 -4.37
N SER A 113 -23.03 9.69 -4.22
CA SER A 113 -21.91 10.28 -4.95
C SER A 113 -20.62 10.08 -4.16
N ILE A 114 -19.62 9.49 -4.81
CA ILE A 114 -18.35 9.12 -4.21
C ILE A 114 -17.30 10.05 -4.79
N LYS A 115 -16.73 10.89 -3.93
CA LYS A 115 -15.69 11.86 -4.30
C LYS A 115 -14.38 11.49 -3.64
N ILE A 116 -13.33 11.46 -4.45
CA ILE A 116 -12.00 11.04 -4.06
C ILE A 116 -11.08 12.24 -4.05
N TYR A 117 -10.44 12.44 -2.92
CA TYR A 117 -9.57 13.57 -2.63
C TYR A 117 -8.14 13.11 -2.39
N GLU A 118 -7.22 13.96 -2.79
CA GLU A 118 -5.79 13.85 -2.52
C GLU A 118 -5.38 14.99 -1.57
N GLY A 119 -4.82 14.61 -0.43
CA GLY A 119 -4.32 15.54 0.57
C GLY A 119 -4.45 15.04 2.01
N GLU A 120 -3.98 15.86 2.94
CA GLU A 120 -3.85 15.48 4.37
C GLU A 120 -4.88 16.17 5.27
N GLU A 121 -5.54 17.20 4.78
CA GLU A 121 -6.43 18.04 5.57
C GLU A 121 -7.79 17.36 5.78
N PRO A 122 -8.49 17.65 6.88
CA PRO A 122 -9.77 17.00 7.19
C PRO A 122 -10.94 17.53 6.35
N LEU A 123 -10.82 18.74 5.79
CA LEU A 123 -11.91 19.40 5.06
C LEU A 123 -11.72 19.32 3.54
N PRO A 124 -12.77 19.03 2.75
CA PRO A 124 -12.67 18.94 1.29
C PRO A 124 -12.08 20.16 0.58
N LYS A 125 -12.37 21.36 1.09
CA LYS A 125 -11.91 22.63 0.50
C LYS A 125 -10.39 22.83 0.51
N ASP A 126 -9.70 22.16 1.44
CA ASP A 126 -8.26 22.29 1.66
C ASP A 126 -7.47 21.14 0.99
N ASN A 127 -8.16 20.28 0.23
CA ASN A 127 -7.59 19.15 -0.51
C ASN A 127 -7.95 19.23 -2.00
N THR A 128 -7.29 18.40 -2.81
CA THR A 128 -7.51 18.35 -4.26
C THR A 128 -8.50 17.26 -4.62
N LEU A 129 -9.61 17.60 -5.27
CA LEU A 129 -10.53 16.61 -5.84
C LEU A 129 -9.84 15.92 -7.03
N ARG A 130 -9.72 14.59 -7.00
CA ARG A 130 -9.14 13.80 -8.10
C ARG A 130 -10.20 13.16 -8.98
N ALA A 131 -11.29 12.68 -8.38
CA ALA A 131 -12.35 12.03 -9.13
C ALA A 131 -13.68 12.05 -8.39
N GLN A 132 -14.75 11.89 -9.16
CA GLN A 132 -16.10 11.73 -8.66
C GLN A 132 -16.87 10.75 -9.55
N PHE A 133 -17.62 9.84 -8.93
CA PHE A 133 -18.52 8.93 -9.62
C PHE A 133 -19.71 8.59 -8.72
N ASP A 134 -20.81 8.17 -9.33
CA ASP A 134 -22.06 7.90 -8.61
C ASP A 134 -22.35 6.41 -8.59
N LEU A 135 -22.57 5.85 -7.40
CA LEU A 135 -23.08 4.50 -7.21
C LEU A 135 -24.60 4.54 -7.17
N THR A 136 -25.26 3.96 -8.18
CA THR A 136 -26.72 3.99 -8.33
C THR A 136 -27.37 2.66 -7.96
N GLY A 137 -28.66 2.73 -7.61
CA GLY A 137 -29.50 1.57 -7.41
C GLY A 137 -29.31 0.88 -6.06
N ILE A 138 -28.97 1.65 -5.04
CA ILE A 138 -28.91 1.24 -3.63
C ILE A 138 -30.33 0.89 -3.17
N PRO A 139 -30.54 -0.26 -2.50
CA PRO A 139 -31.85 -0.63 -1.96
C PRO A 139 -32.39 0.41 -0.97
N PRO A 140 -33.69 0.74 -1.00
CA PRO A 140 -34.30 1.63 -0.01
C PRO A 140 -34.10 1.11 1.41
N ALA A 141 -33.43 1.90 2.24
CA ALA A 141 -33.17 1.63 3.64
C ALA A 141 -33.09 2.95 4.43
N PRO A 142 -33.27 2.92 5.77
CA PRO A 142 -33.01 4.08 6.60
C PRO A 142 -31.57 4.59 6.43
N ARG A 143 -31.35 5.89 6.64
CA ARG A 143 -30.01 6.49 6.63
C ARG A 143 -29.06 5.74 7.55
N GLY A 144 -27.78 5.63 7.16
CA GLY A 144 -26.77 4.94 7.96
C GLY A 144 -26.82 3.41 7.92
N VAL A 145 -27.81 2.80 7.27
CA VAL A 145 -27.95 1.33 7.18
C VAL A 145 -27.21 0.73 5.97
N PRO A 146 -27.27 1.30 4.75
CA PRO A 146 -26.49 0.79 3.63
C PRO A 146 -24.99 0.85 3.90
N GLU A 147 -24.27 -0.24 3.65
CA GLU A 147 -22.81 -0.30 3.81
C GLU A 147 -22.16 -0.31 2.43
N ILE A 148 -21.46 0.78 2.11
CA ILE A 148 -20.76 0.96 0.83
C ILE A 148 -19.26 0.88 1.10
N LYS A 149 -18.63 -0.22 0.69
CA LYS A 149 -17.19 -0.42 0.81
C LYS A 149 -16.51 0.26 -0.37
N VAL A 150 -15.78 1.33 -0.09
CA VAL A 150 -14.91 2.01 -1.05
C VAL A 150 -13.50 1.46 -0.89
N THR A 151 -12.97 0.86 -1.94
CA THR A 151 -11.62 0.30 -2.02
C THR A 151 -10.82 1.12 -3.00
N VAL A 152 -9.64 1.56 -2.57
CA VAL A 152 -8.64 2.21 -3.42
C VAL A 152 -7.52 1.19 -3.67
N PHE A 153 -7.20 1.01 -4.94
CA PHE A 153 -6.10 0.21 -5.43
C PHE A 153 -5.20 1.07 -6.32
N MET A 154 -3.88 0.91 -6.20
CA MET A 154 -2.93 1.61 -7.06
C MET A 154 -2.11 0.57 -7.83
N ASP A 155 -1.87 0.86 -9.10
CA ASP A 155 -1.06 0.01 -9.98
C ASP A 155 0.43 0.03 -9.62
N ASP A 156 1.16 -0.98 -10.06
CA ASP A 156 2.59 -1.19 -9.76
C ASP A 156 3.49 -0.02 -10.22
N ASP A 157 3.02 0.74 -11.21
CA ASP A 157 3.71 1.92 -11.75
C ASP A 157 3.44 3.20 -10.93
N GLY A 158 2.41 3.21 -10.09
CA GLY A 158 2.02 4.34 -9.23
C GLY A 158 1.33 5.48 -9.98
N ASN A 159 0.83 5.22 -11.18
CA ASN A 159 0.27 6.22 -12.10
C ASN A 159 -1.24 6.07 -12.28
N VAL A 160 -1.79 4.87 -12.05
CA VAL A 160 -3.21 4.59 -12.16
C VAL A 160 -3.75 4.14 -10.81
N MET A 161 -4.72 4.90 -10.31
CA MET A 161 -5.47 4.56 -9.10
C MET A 161 -6.87 4.12 -9.48
N THR A 162 -7.18 2.87 -9.20
CA THR A 162 -8.53 2.31 -9.36
C THR A 162 -9.28 2.45 -8.05
N VAL A 163 -10.43 3.11 -8.10
CA VAL A 163 -11.33 3.23 -6.96
C VAL A 163 -12.60 2.47 -7.26
N THR A 164 -12.92 1.50 -6.41
CA THR A 164 -14.10 0.66 -6.52
C THR A 164 -15.01 0.93 -5.34
N ALA A 165 -16.32 1.02 -5.57
CA ALA A 165 -17.32 1.12 -4.53
C ALA A 165 -18.32 -0.02 -4.67
N VAL A 166 -18.52 -0.78 -3.60
CA VAL A 166 -19.43 -1.93 -3.57
C VAL A 166 -20.43 -1.76 -2.44
N GLU A 167 -21.72 -1.80 -2.77
CA GLU A 167 -22.78 -1.85 -1.75
C GLU A 167 -23.00 -3.31 -1.33
N ARG A 168 -22.85 -3.59 -0.03
CA ARG A 168 -22.76 -4.96 0.49
C ARG A 168 -24.04 -5.78 0.33
N ARG A 169 -25.23 -5.18 0.36
CA ARG A 169 -26.49 -5.92 0.38
C ARG A 169 -26.97 -6.33 -1.02
N SER A 170 -26.84 -5.44 -1.99
CA SER A 170 -27.23 -5.65 -3.39
C SER A 170 -26.09 -6.23 -4.23
N GLY A 171 -24.84 -6.09 -3.78
CA GLY A 171 -23.66 -6.48 -4.56
C GLY A 171 -23.42 -5.58 -5.77
N LYS A 172 -24.18 -4.49 -5.91
CA LYS A 172 -23.92 -3.49 -6.95
C LYS A 172 -22.62 -2.78 -6.67
N TRP A 173 -21.86 -2.57 -7.72
CA TRP A 173 -20.59 -1.92 -7.65
C TRP A 173 -20.40 -0.99 -8.84
N GLU A 174 -19.66 0.07 -8.61
CA GLU A 174 -19.19 0.99 -9.62
C GLU A 174 -17.73 1.30 -9.33
N TRP A 175 -17.01 1.76 -10.34
CA TRP A 175 -15.59 2.02 -10.20
C TRP A 175 -15.13 3.09 -11.18
N ILE A 176 -13.98 3.68 -10.88
CA ILE A 176 -13.32 4.66 -11.72
C ILE A 176 -11.81 4.42 -11.70
N ALA A 177 -11.16 4.58 -12.86
CA ALA A 177 -9.71 4.70 -12.95
C ALA A 177 -9.33 6.17 -12.96
N ILE A 178 -8.41 6.56 -12.09
CA ILE A 178 -7.88 7.90 -11.94
C ILE A 178 -6.45 7.87 -12.41
N GLN A 179 -6.13 8.66 -13.43
CA GLN A 179 -4.77 8.78 -13.93
C GLN A 179 -4.18 10.13 -13.54
N ASP A 180 -2.89 10.12 -13.21
CA ASP A 180 -2.09 11.33 -13.28
C ASP A 180 -2.00 11.80 -14.75
N ASP A 181 -1.93 13.11 -14.93
CA ASP A 181 -2.38 13.97 -16.04
C ASP A 181 -1.79 13.72 -17.45
N THR A 182 -1.24 12.52 -17.71
CA THR A 182 -0.47 12.16 -18.90
C THR A 182 -1.22 11.38 -19.99
N GLY A 183 -2.54 11.15 -19.87
CA GLY A 183 -3.39 10.70 -20.99
C GLY A 183 -4.18 9.41 -20.74
N SER A 184 -5.29 9.26 -21.48
CA SER A 184 -6.29 8.19 -21.34
C SER A 184 -5.76 6.76 -21.57
N ILE A 185 -6.19 5.83 -20.72
CA ILE A 185 -5.95 4.38 -20.86
C ILE A 185 -6.72 3.81 -22.06
N PRO A 186 -6.06 3.02 -22.93
CA PRO A 186 -6.74 2.17 -23.91
C PRO A 186 -7.55 1.06 -23.23
N ASP A 187 -8.76 0.76 -23.73
CA ASP A 187 -9.70 -0.23 -23.17
C ASP A 187 -9.09 -1.64 -22.93
N GLU A 188 -8.03 -2.00 -23.65
CA GLU A 188 -7.31 -3.28 -23.48
C GLU A 188 -6.50 -3.37 -22.18
N GLU A 189 -5.81 -2.29 -21.79
CA GLU A 189 -5.09 -2.20 -20.51
C GLU A 189 -6.10 -2.27 -19.35
N LEU A 190 -7.24 -1.63 -19.53
CA LEU A 190 -8.36 -1.61 -18.59
C LEU A 190 -8.90 -3.02 -18.30
N HIS A 191 -9.00 -3.87 -19.32
CA HIS A 191 -9.49 -5.23 -19.17
C HIS A 191 -8.49 -6.12 -18.44
N ARG A 192 -7.18 -5.91 -18.65
CA ARG A 192 -6.11 -6.59 -17.91
C ARG A 192 -6.14 -6.24 -16.44
N LEU A 193 -6.29 -4.95 -16.11
CA LEU A 193 -6.38 -4.46 -14.73
C LEU A 193 -7.55 -5.09 -13.97
N LYS A 194 -8.69 -5.34 -14.63
CA LYS A 194 -9.84 -6.05 -14.02
C LYS A 194 -9.52 -7.49 -13.64
N ILE A 195 -8.74 -8.18 -14.46
CA ILE A 195 -8.34 -9.58 -14.24
C ILE A 195 -7.33 -9.66 -13.09
N GLU A 196 -6.37 -8.73 -13.05
CA GLU A 196 -5.41 -8.67 -11.95
C GLU A 196 -6.08 -8.31 -10.63
N TYR A 197 -7.05 -7.39 -10.64
CA TYR A 197 -7.83 -7.04 -9.45
C TYR A 197 -8.55 -8.24 -8.85
N THR A 198 -9.24 -9.05 -9.67
CA THR A 198 -9.92 -10.26 -9.17
C THR A 198 -8.94 -11.28 -8.59
N ARG A 199 -7.73 -11.38 -9.15
CA ARG A 199 -6.67 -12.23 -8.61
C ARG A 199 -6.18 -11.71 -7.24
N TYR A 200 -5.87 -10.41 -7.13
CA TYR A 200 -5.39 -9.82 -5.90
C TYR A 200 -6.43 -9.81 -4.78
N GLU A 201 -7.72 -9.57 -5.07
CA GLU A 201 -8.78 -9.73 -4.07
C GLU A 201 -8.85 -11.16 -3.53
N ALA A 202 -8.70 -12.17 -4.39
CA ALA A 202 -8.70 -13.57 -3.98
C ALA A 202 -7.47 -13.90 -3.11
N GLU A 203 -6.29 -13.37 -3.45
CA GLU A 203 -5.06 -13.56 -2.69
C GLU A 203 -5.09 -12.84 -1.33
N ASP A 204 -5.56 -11.59 -1.28
CA ASP A 204 -5.68 -10.80 -0.05
C ASP A 204 -6.77 -11.36 0.87
N MET A 205 -7.88 -11.87 0.31
CA MET A 205 -8.87 -12.66 1.06
C MET A 205 -8.27 -13.96 1.59
N ALA A 206 -7.46 -14.67 0.81
CA ALA A 206 -6.82 -15.91 1.24
C ALA A 206 -5.82 -15.66 2.37
N LEU A 207 -5.01 -14.59 2.28
CA LEU A 207 -4.07 -14.15 3.31
C LEU A 207 -4.79 -13.72 4.59
N THR A 208 -5.86 -12.92 4.47
CA THR A 208 -6.68 -12.50 5.61
C THR A 208 -7.37 -13.69 6.28
N THR A 209 -7.91 -14.61 5.49
CA THR A 209 -8.55 -15.84 5.98
C THR A 209 -7.53 -16.74 6.66
N ALA A 210 -6.34 -16.92 6.08
CA ALA A 210 -5.26 -17.68 6.68
C ALA A 210 -4.79 -17.06 7.99
N HIS A 211 -4.57 -15.75 8.03
CA HIS A 211 -4.18 -15.00 9.22
C HIS A 211 -5.20 -15.17 10.36
N ASN A 212 -6.49 -15.03 10.05
CA ASN A 212 -7.57 -15.25 11.02
C ASN A 212 -7.62 -16.72 11.48
N ARG A 213 -7.36 -17.67 10.58
CA ARG A 213 -7.27 -19.10 10.90
C ARG A 213 -6.14 -19.39 11.89
N TYR A 214 -4.97 -18.79 11.69
CA TYR A 214 -3.83 -18.89 12.61
C TYR A 214 -4.12 -18.32 13.99
N GLN A 215 -4.94 -17.27 14.09
CA GLN A 215 -5.36 -16.71 15.39
C GLN A 215 -6.42 -17.57 16.10
N THR A 216 -7.21 -18.36 15.37
CA THR A 216 -8.24 -19.24 15.96
C THR A 216 -7.75 -20.62 16.43
N TYR A 217 -6.48 -20.99 16.18
CA TYR A 217 -5.93 -22.21 16.78
C TYR A 217 -5.53 -21.94 18.24
N PRO A 218 -6.02 -22.72 19.22
CA PRO A 218 -5.51 -22.60 20.58
C PRO A 218 -4.02 -22.93 20.54
N ARG A 219 -3.19 -21.98 21.00
CA ARG A 219 -1.76 -22.24 21.26
C ARG A 219 -1.70 -23.49 22.14
N GLN A 220 -1.17 -24.59 21.59
CA GLN A 220 -0.92 -25.77 22.41
C GLN A 220 0.07 -25.35 23.49
N ASP A 221 -0.40 -25.36 24.74
CA ASP A 221 0.43 -25.09 25.91
C ASP A 221 1.64 -26.02 25.89
N SER A 222 2.81 -25.42 25.90
CA SER A 222 4.12 -26.06 25.94
C SER A 222 4.41 -26.64 27.33
N SER A 223 3.56 -27.55 27.81
CA SER A 223 3.75 -28.22 29.10
C SER A 223 3.21 -29.65 29.17
N ALA A 224 3.46 -30.49 28.16
CA ALA A 224 3.38 -31.95 28.35
C ALA A 224 4.15 -32.72 27.26
N GLY A 225 5.04 -33.62 27.68
CA GLY A 225 5.51 -34.72 26.82
C GLY A 225 7.03 -34.87 26.73
N ARG A 226 7.65 -35.42 27.78
CA ARG A 226 8.96 -36.10 27.65
C ARG A 226 8.87 -37.12 26.51
N LEU A 227 9.71 -36.98 25.49
CA LEU A 227 9.94 -38.03 24.50
C LEU A 227 10.58 -39.25 25.20
N PRO A 228 10.07 -40.48 25.02
CA PRO A 228 10.73 -41.68 25.53
C PRO A 228 12.01 -41.95 24.74
N ARG A 229 13.10 -42.31 25.43
CA ARG A 229 14.39 -42.63 24.79
C ARG A 229 14.27 -43.95 24.00
N PRO A 230 14.85 -44.05 22.80
CA PRO A 230 14.83 -45.29 22.01
C PRO A 230 15.64 -46.41 22.68
N ALA A 231 15.09 -47.62 22.66
CA ALA A 231 15.69 -48.83 23.22
C ALA A 231 16.98 -49.22 22.48
N GLN A 232 18.04 -49.54 23.24
CA GLN A 232 19.30 -50.08 22.72
C GLN A 232 19.06 -51.44 22.07
N GLN A 233 19.24 -51.54 20.75
CA GLN A 233 19.30 -52.83 20.05
C GLN A 233 20.60 -53.56 20.42
N GLN A 234 20.46 -54.69 21.09
CA GLN A 234 21.55 -55.63 21.38
C GLN A 234 22.08 -56.24 20.07
N SER A 235 23.38 -56.11 19.86
CA SER A 235 24.12 -56.74 18.77
C SER A 235 24.19 -58.25 18.97
N VAL A 236 23.54 -59.03 18.10
CA VAL A 236 23.73 -60.48 18.01
C VAL A 236 24.80 -60.76 16.95
N ARG A 237 25.94 -61.33 17.37
CA ARG A 237 27.02 -61.80 16.48
C ARG A 237 26.58 -63.08 15.75
N PRO A 238 26.91 -63.26 14.45
CA PRO A 238 26.74 -64.54 13.79
C PRO A 238 27.87 -65.51 14.19
N ARG A 239 27.50 -66.78 14.43
CA ARG A 239 28.42 -67.91 14.56
C ARG A 239 28.60 -68.59 13.20
N ARG A 240 29.85 -68.97 12.94
CA ARG A 240 30.45 -69.71 11.82
C ARG A 240 30.80 -68.89 10.60
#